data_AF-A0A0Q2SB81-F1
#
_entry.id   AF-A0A0Q2SB81-F1
#
_cell.length_a   1.000
_cell.length_b   1.000
_cell.length_c   1.000
_cell.angle_alpha   90.00
_cell.angle_beta   90.00
_cell.angle_gamma   90.00
#
_symmetry.space_group_name_H-M   'P 1'
#
loop_
_entity.id
_entity.type
_entity.pdbx_description
1 polymer ?
#
loop_
_entity_poly.entity_id
_entity_poly.type
_entity_poly.pdbx_seq_one_letter_code
_entity_poly.pdbx_strand_id
1 'polypeptide(L)' 'MVYEPDRMTDMKTFEISRIHTSAGIFRLSGYVSISGDRVTLEYHTAEFMGTDGWCELDIESEHARSILEAIQPELIEHLT' A
#
# COMPACT_ATOMS: atom_id res chain seq x y z
N MET A 1 -4.64 23.67 29.53
CA MET A 1 -4.86 22.82 28.35
C MET A 1 -3.63 23.00 27.47
N VAL A 2 -2.67 22.10 27.59
CA VAL A 2 -1.52 22.10 26.69
C VAL A 2 -2.01 21.52 25.37
N TYR A 3 -1.99 22.35 24.32
CA TYR A 3 -2.20 21.90 22.95
C TYR A 3 -0.87 21.26 22.54
N GLU A 4 -0.78 19.94 22.62
CA GLU A 4 0.37 19.21 22.11
C GLU A 4 0.29 19.28 20.57
N PRO A 5 1.31 19.78 19.86
CA PRO A 5 1.29 19.77 18.42
C PRO A 5 1.47 18.31 18.00
N ASP A 6 0.36 17.64 17.70
CA ASP A 6 0.37 16.41 16.94
C ASP A 6 1.14 16.72 15.65
N ARG A 7 2.39 16.27 15.63
CA ARG A 7 3.28 16.51 14.50
C ARG A 7 2.72 15.69 13.36
N MET A 8 1.89 16.34 12.54
CA MET A 8 1.31 15.93 11.27
C MET A 8 2.19 14.93 10.52
N THR A 9 2.09 13.68 10.95
CA THR A 9 2.58 12.50 10.27
C THR A 9 1.34 11.63 10.30
N ASP A 10 0.41 11.94 9.39
CA ASP A 10 -0.85 11.22 9.27
C ASP A 10 -0.50 9.84 8.70
N MET A 11 -0.06 8.95 9.58
CA MET A 11 0.17 7.55 9.29
C MET A 11 -1.18 6.87 9.46
N LYS A 12 -1.89 6.73 8.35
CA LYS A 12 -3.19 6.07 8.29
C LYS A 12 -2.98 4.60 7.96
N THR A 13 -3.72 3.74 8.64
CA THR A 13 -3.86 2.36 8.16
C THR A 13 -4.68 2.35 6.89
N PHE A 14 -4.27 1.53 5.92
CA PHE A 14 -5.08 1.22 4.75
C PHE A 14 -5.29 -0.29 4.64
N GLU A 15 -6.47 -0.66 4.17
CA GLU A 15 -6.80 -2.02 3.79
C GLU A 15 -7.53 -1.97 2.45
N ILE A 16 -6.89 -2.53 1.43
CA ILE A 16 -7.39 -2.63 0.07
C ILE A 16 -7.74 -4.09 -0.15
N SER A 17 -9.03 -4.43 -0.07
CA SER A 17 -9.48 -5.82 -0.30
C SER A 17 -9.36 -6.25 -1.76
N ARG A 18 -9.41 -5.28 -2.70
CA ARG A 18 -9.27 -5.52 -4.14
C ARG A 18 -8.96 -4.20 -4.86
N ILE A 19 -7.80 -4.12 -5.51
CA ILE A 19 -7.46 -3.07 -6.47
C ILE A 19 -7.11 -3.70 -7.81
N HIS A 20 -7.62 -3.10 -8.88
CA HIS A 20 -7.25 -3.46 -10.24
C HIS A 20 -6.09 -2.57 -10.64
N THR A 21 -4.99 -3.20 -11.02
CA THR A 21 -3.75 -2.53 -11.42
C THR A 21 -3.33 -3.04 -12.79
N SER A 22 -2.34 -2.39 -13.38
CA SER A 22 -1.77 -2.83 -14.65
C SER A 22 -1.11 -4.22 -14.56
N ALA A 23 -0.67 -4.61 -13.36
CA ALA A 23 -0.05 -5.93 -13.11
C ALA A 23 -1.07 -7.02 -12.76
N GLY A 24 -2.34 -6.69 -12.52
CA GLY A 24 -3.38 -7.65 -12.14
C GLY A 24 -4.27 -7.15 -11.00
N ILE A 25 -4.85 -8.07 -10.24
CA ILE A 25 -5.71 -7.73 -9.10
C ILE A 25 -4.93 -8.00 -7.82
N PHE A 26 -4.84 -6.99 -6.95
CA PHE A 26 -4.10 -7.09 -5.70
C PHE A 26 -5.00 -6.81 -4.50
N ARG A 27 -4.61 -7.41 -3.37
CA ARG A 27 -5.15 -7.14 -2.05
C ARG A 27 -3.98 -6.80 -1.15
N LEU A 28 -4.04 -5.65 -0.51
CA LEU A 28 -2.91 -5.05 0.19
C LEU A 28 -3.39 -4.44 1.49
N SER A 29 -2.60 -4.56 2.55
CA SER A 29 -2.85 -3.84 3.80
C SER A 29 -1.55 -3.26 4.33
N GLY A 30 -1.64 -2.19 5.09
CA GLY A 30 -0.47 -1.54 5.64
C GLY A 30 -0.73 -0.14 6.14
N TYR A 31 0.30 0.69 6.10
CA TYR A 31 0.25 2.09 6.51
C TYR A 31 0.62 3.01 5.36
N VAL A 32 -0.15 4.08 5.21
CA VAL A 32 0.13 5.18 4.31
C VAL A 32 0.47 6.40 5.15
N SER A 33 1.61 7.01 4.87
CA SER A 33 2.01 8.26 5.50
C SER A 33 2.13 9.33 4.44
N ILE A 34 1.32 10.38 4.58
CA ILE A 34 1.31 11.53 3.68
C ILE A 34 2.01 12.68 4.39
N SER A 35 3.20 13.03 3.93
CA SER A 35 4.03 14.09 4.48
C SER A 35 4.27 15.17 3.41
N GLY A 36 3.32 16.11 3.32
CA GLY A 36 3.33 17.15 2.28
C GLY A 36 3.09 16.53 0.90
N ASP A 37 4.09 16.64 0.01
CA ASP A 37 4.07 16.07 -1.35
C ASP A 37 4.60 14.61 -1.40
N ARG A 38 5.13 14.11 -0.28
CA ARG A 38 5.65 12.75 -0.20
C ARG A 38 4.60 11.80 0.36
N VAL A 39 4.27 10.77 -0.41
CA VAL A 39 3.44 9.65 0.04
C VAL A 39 4.34 8.43 0.22
N THR A 40 4.40 7.92 1.44
CA THR A 40 5.13 6.70 1.78
C THR A 40 4.13 5.60 2.07
N LEU A 41 4.28 4.46 1.39
CA LEU A 41 3.48 3.26 1.60
C LEU A 41 4.33 2.19 2.27
N GLU A 42 3.87 1.70 3.41
CA GLU A 42 4.45 0.56 4.11
C GLU A 42 3.47 -0.61 4.00
N TYR A 43 3.88 -1.65 3.29
CA TYR A 43 3.06 -2.85 3.06
C TYR A 43 3.27 -3.84 4.20
N HIS A 44 2.18 -4.25 4.84
CA HIS A 44 2.16 -5.33 5.82
C HIS A 44 1.86 -6.67 5.17
N THR A 45 0.82 -6.69 4.33
CA THR A 45 0.47 -7.87 3.54
C THR A 45 0.26 -7.45 2.10
N ALA A 46 0.68 -8.32 1.19
CA ALA A 46 0.41 -8.20 -0.23
C ALA A 46 -0.05 -9.55 -0.73
N GLU A 47 -1.17 -9.58 -1.41
CA GLU A 47 -1.74 -10.78 -2.04
C GLU A 47 -2.10 -10.41 -3.48
N PHE A 48 -1.77 -11.28 -4.42
CA PHE A 48 -2.19 -11.15 -5.81
C PHE A 48 -3.24 -12.19 -6.14
N MET A 49 -4.21 -11.84 -6.98
CA MET A 49 -5.22 -12.78 -7.47
C MET A 49 -4.61 -13.64 -8.58
N GLY A 50 -4.27 -14.88 -8.25
CA GLY A 50 -3.91 -15.92 -9.21
C GLY A 50 -5.13 -16.61 -9.81
N THR A 51 -4.88 -17.69 -10.55
CA THR A 51 -5.92 -18.53 -11.17
C THR A 51 -6.80 -19.24 -10.15
N ASP A 52 -6.21 -19.63 -9.01
CA ASP A 52 -6.83 -20.48 -8.00
C ASP A 52 -7.27 -19.70 -6.74
N GLY A 53 -7.06 -18.37 -6.73
CA GLY A 53 -7.42 -17.49 -5.63
C GLY A 53 -6.33 -16.50 -5.28
N TRP A 54 -6.34 -16.03 -4.03
CA TRP A 54 -5.33 -15.11 -3.52
C TRP A 54 -4.03 -15.85 -3.20
N CYS A 55 -2.93 -15.37 -3.76
CA CYS A 55 -1.59 -15.82 -3.48
C CYS A 55 -0.84 -14.71 -2.74
N GLU A 56 -0.36 -14.99 -1.54
CA GLU A 56 0.48 -14.07 -0.79
C GLU A 56 1.78 -13.78 -1.56
N LEU A 57 2.08 -12.50 -1.71
CA LEU A 57 3.34 -12.00 -2.23
C LEU A 57 4.31 -11.84 -1.07
N ASP A 58 5.47 -12.45 -1.23
CA ASP A 58 6.59 -12.26 -0.32
C ASP A 58 7.18 -10.85 -0.53
N ILE A 59 6.74 -9.88 0.27
CA ILE A 59 7.15 -8.46 0.17
C ILE A 59 8.66 -8.25 0.38
N GLU A 60 9.35 -9.25 0.93
CA GLU A 60 10.81 -9.26 1.09
C GLU A 60 11.55 -9.71 -0.18
N SER A 61 10.85 -10.35 -1.12
CA SER A 61 11.39 -10.79 -2.40
C SER A 61 11.50 -9.65 -3.40
N GLU A 62 12.56 -9.68 -4.21
CA GLU A 62 12.82 -8.70 -5.28
C GLU A 62 11.66 -8.64 -6.31
N HIS A 63 11.03 -9.77 -6.58
CA HIS A 63 9.90 -9.86 -7.49
C HIS A 63 8.67 -9.10 -6.99
N ALA A 64 8.29 -9.29 -5.72
CA ALA A 64 7.17 -8.58 -5.13
C ALA A 64 7.46 -7.08 -5.05
N ARG A 65 8.68 -6.68 -4.68
CA ARG A 65 9.10 -5.27 -4.71
C ARG A 65 8.91 -4.64 -6.09
N SER A 66 9.37 -5.32 -7.14
CA SER A 66 9.20 -4.84 -8.52
C SER A 66 7.72 -4.67 -8.91
N ILE A 67 6.86 -5.59 -8.48
CA ILE A 67 5.41 -5.50 -8.71
C ILE A 67 4.81 -4.33 -7.91
N LEU A 68 5.13 -4.23 -6.62
CA LEU A 68 4.63 -3.18 -5.73
C LEU A 68 5.04 -1.79 -6.23
N GLU A 69 6.28 -1.63 -6.71
CA GLU A 69 6.77 -0.39 -7.34
C GLU A 69 6.00 -0.07 -8.62
N ALA A 70 5.68 -1.08 -9.44
CA ALA A 70 4.91 -0.87 -10.67
C ALA A 70 3.47 -0.42 -10.41
N ILE A 71 2.84 -0.92 -9.34
CA ILE A 71 1.45 -0.58 -8.96
C ILE A 71 1.36 0.56 -7.95
N GLN A 72 2.50 1.02 -7.42
CA GLN A 72 2.58 2.10 -6.44
C GLN A 72 1.81 3.37 -6.83
N PRO A 73 1.89 3.90 -8.08
CA PRO A 73 1.11 5.07 -8.45
C PRO A 73 -0.40 4.82 -8.35
N GLU A 74 -0.87 3.65 -8.80
CA GLU A 74 -2.28 3.27 -8.75
C GLU A 74 -2.78 3.14 -7.31
N LEU A 75 -1.91 2.70 -6.39
CA LEU A 75 -2.21 2.64 -4.96
C LEU A 75 -2.29 4.03 -4.33
N ILE A 76 -1.36 4.93 -4.67
CA ILE A 76 -1.38 6.32 -4.18
C ILE A 76 -2.65 7.03 -4.65
N GLU A 77 -3.03 6.86 -5.92
CA GLU A 77 -4.26 7.41 -6.49
C GLU A 77 -5.52 6.83 -5.83
N HIS A 78 -5.50 5.56 -5.40
CA HIS A 78 -6.64 4.96 -4.71
C HIS A 78 -6.79 5.44 -3.26
N LEU A 79 -5.68 5.81 -2.61
CA LEU A 79 -5.62 6.16 -1.19
C LEU A 79 -5.74 7.68 -0.92
N THR A 80 -5.64 8.52 -1.94
CA THR A 80 -5.70 10.00 -1.85
C THR A 80 -7.02 10.53 -2.36
#